data_AF-A0A7V4G0L8-F1
#
_entry.id   AF-A0A7V4G0L8-F1
#
_cell.length_a   1.000
_cell.length_b   1.000
_cell.length_c   1.000
_cell.angle_alpha   90.00
_cell.angle_beta   90.00
_cell.angle_gamma   90.00
#
_symmetry.space_group_name_H-M   'P 1'
#
loop_
_entity.id
_entity.type
_entity.pdbx_description
1 polymer ?
#
loop_
_entity_poly.entity_id
_entity_poly.type
_entity_poly.pdbx_seq_one_letter_code
_entity_poly.pdbx_strand_id
1 'polypeptide(L)'
;MVNVTATKIRDNLQPRSSTGLGRPYNGYLISLPTVGRGMVIFRDPSGHRMVTTPVRRVLSEFGAPDIYVETDNSVYRLRFRSASSAEEAISATVRSG
;
A
#
# COMPACT_ATOMS: atom_id res chain seq x y z
N MET A 1 3.29 11.90 4.07
CA MET A 1 2.51 10.97 3.21
C MET A 1 3.34 10.67 1.97
N VAL A 2 3.32 9.43 1.47
CA VAL A 2 4.13 9.02 0.31
C VAL A 2 3.24 8.77 -0.90
N ASN A 3 3.61 9.33 -2.06
CA ASN A 3 2.86 9.13 -3.29
C ASN A 3 3.08 7.70 -3.83
N VAL A 4 1.98 6.99 -4.09
CA VAL A 4 1.99 5.61 -4.58
C VAL A 4 1.03 5.43 -5.74
N THR A 5 1.37 4.52 -6.64
CA THR A 5 0.39 3.85 -7.51
C THR A 5 -0.03 2.57 -6.81
N ALA A 6 -1.30 2.45 -6.44
CA ALA A 6 -1.83 1.23 -5.86
C ALA A 6 -2.59 0.44 -6.92
N THR A 7 -2.41 -0.88 -6.94
CA THR A 7 -3.19 -1.80 -7.78
C THR A 7 -3.64 -2.96 -6.92
N LYS A 8 -4.95 -3.19 -6.79
CA LYS A 8 -5.47 -4.42 -6.19
C LYS A 8 -5.24 -5.55 -7.20
N ILE A 9 -4.44 -6.55 -6.85
CA ILE A 9 -4.08 -7.66 -7.75
C ILE A 9 -4.77 -8.98 -7.37
N ARG A 10 -5.30 -9.06 -6.13
CA ARG A 10 -6.09 -10.20 -5.67
C ARG A 10 -7.18 -9.73 -4.71
N ASP A 11 -8.33 -10.39 -4.76
CA ASP A 11 -9.36 -10.31 -3.73
C ASP A 11 -9.31 -11.59 -2.89
N ASN A 12 -9.28 -11.44 -1.57
CA ASN A 12 -9.38 -12.56 -0.64
C ASN A 12 -10.81 -12.71 -0.11
N LEU A 13 -11.66 -11.69 -0.27
CA LEU A 13 -13.09 -11.79 -0.02
C LEU A 13 -13.75 -12.43 -1.25
N GLN A 14 -14.72 -13.30 -0.99
CA GLN A 14 -15.47 -14.12 -1.94
C GLN A 14 -15.74 -13.46 -3.31
N PRO A 15 -15.84 -14.21 -4.44
CA PRO A 15 -15.76 -13.68 -5.82
C PRO A 15 -16.78 -12.63 -6.27
N ARG A 16 -17.70 -12.20 -5.39
CA ARG A 16 -18.81 -11.29 -5.72
C ARG A 16 -18.49 -9.80 -5.53
N SER A 17 -17.32 -9.41 -4.98
CA SER A 17 -16.96 -8.00 -4.78
C SER A 17 -15.60 -7.61 -5.36
N SER A 18 -15.34 -7.95 -6.62
CA SER A 18 -14.10 -7.65 -7.36
C SER A 18 -13.91 -6.17 -7.73
N THR A 19 -14.50 -5.23 -6.96
CA THR A 19 -14.48 -3.81 -7.28
C THR A 19 -13.05 -3.28 -7.35
N GLY A 20 -12.63 -2.86 -8.55
CA GLY A 20 -11.32 -2.25 -8.78
C GLY A 20 -10.14 -3.22 -8.84
N LEU A 21 -10.37 -4.54 -8.92
CA LEU A 21 -9.32 -5.51 -9.21
C LEU A 21 -8.63 -5.16 -10.56
N GLY A 22 -7.31 -5.17 -10.59
CA GLY A 22 -6.48 -4.85 -11.76
C GLY A 22 -6.42 -3.37 -12.14
N ARG A 23 -7.25 -2.50 -11.55
CA ARG A 23 -7.26 -1.07 -11.90
C ARG A 23 -6.23 -0.29 -11.05
N PRO A 24 -5.20 0.31 -11.66
CA PRO A 24 -4.28 1.17 -10.93
C PRO A 24 -4.98 2.47 -10.54
N TYR A 25 -4.67 2.99 -9.36
CA TYR A 25 -5.06 4.32 -8.95
C TYR A 25 -3.91 5.02 -8.23
N ASN A 26 -3.85 6.33 -8.36
CA ASN A 26 -2.89 7.16 -7.65
C ASN A 26 -3.42 7.37 -6.24
N GLY A 27 -2.53 7.30 -5.25
CA GLY A 27 -2.93 7.57 -3.89
C GLY A 27 -1.78 7.99 -2.99
N TYR A 28 -2.14 8.32 -1.76
CA TYR A 28 -1.19 8.72 -0.74
C TYR A 28 -1.20 7.70 0.39
N LEU A 29 -0.02 7.17 0.68
CA LEU A 29 0.22 6.27 1.79
C LEU A 29 0.57 7.09 3.04
N ILE A 30 -0.17 6.89 4.13
CA ILE A 30 0.08 7.61 5.39
C ILE A 30 1.30 7.07 6.12
N SER A 31 1.43 5.74 6.16
CA SER A 31 2.51 5.04 6.83
C SER A 31 2.92 3.82 6.02
N LEU A 32 4.18 3.42 6.13
CA LEU A 32 4.64 2.18 5.51
C LEU A 32 3.80 0.98 6.00
N PRO A 33 3.51 0.00 5.13
CA PRO A 33 2.71 -1.16 5.52
C PRO A 33 3.45 -1.94 6.60
N THR A 34 2.79 -2.09 7.75
CA THR A 34 3.34 -2.80 8.91
C THR A 34 2.37 -3.92 9.27
N VAL A 35 2.87 -5.15 9.42
CA VAL A 35 2.04 -6.31 9.80
C VAL A 35 1.26 -6.02 11.08
N GLY A 36 -0.03 -6.37 11.10
CA GLY A 36 -0.95 -6.13 12.21
C GLY A 36 -1.51 -4.71 12.30
N ARG A 37 -1.04 -3.76 11.48
CA ARG A 37 -1.57 -2.39 11.44
C ARG A 37 -2.44 -2.15 10.22
N GLY A 38 -3.39 -1.22 10.34
CA GLY A 38 -4.20 -0.76 9.22
C GLY A 38 -3.34 -0.06 8.17
N MET A 39 -3.38 -0.56 6.93
CA MET A 39 -2.85 0.16 5.79
C MET A 39 -3.85 1.22 5.34
N VAL A 40 -3.42 2.47 5.25
CA VAL A 40 -4.28 3.61 4.88
C VAL A 40 -3.83 4.20 3.54
N ILE A 41 -4.68 4.09 2.52
CA ILE A 41 -4.45 4.69 1.20
C ILE A 41 -5.58 5.66 0.87
N PHE A 42 -5.22 6.93 0.64
CA PHE A 42 -6.14 7.95 0.11
C PHE A 42 -6.13 7.93 -1.42
N ARG A 43 -7.31 7.84 -2.06
CA ARG A 43 -7.42 7.83 -3.54
C ARG A 43 -7.37 9.21 -4.19
N ASP A 44 -7.57 10.27 -3.41
CA ASP A 44 -7.53 11.65 -3.86
C ASP A 44 -6.71 12.51 -2.89
N PRO A 45 -6.20 13.68 -3.32
CA PRO A 45 -5.47 14.59 -2.43
C PRO A 45 -6.35 15.22 -1.35
N SER A 46 -7.67 15.23 -1.52
CA SER A 46 -8.65 15.84 -0.60
C SER A 46 -9.10 14.91 0.53
N GLY A 47 -8.73 13.63 0.49
CA GLY A 47 -8.95 12.66 1.55
C GLY A 47 -10.28 11.91 1.51
N HIS A 48 -11.10 12.02 0.46
CA HIS A 48 -12.50 11.57 0.50
C HIS A 48 -12.69 10.05 0.38
N ARG A 49 -11.68 9.30 -0.06
CA ARG A 49 -11.78 7.84 -0.17
C ARG A 49 -10.57 7.16 0.45
N MET A 50 -10.79 6.60 1.63
CA MET A 50 -9.80 5.85 2.40
C MET A 50 -10.02 4.35 2.25
N VAL A 51 -8.97 3.60 1.94
CA VAL A 51 -8.96 2.13 2.11
C VAL A 51 -8.22 1.83 3.39
N THR A 52 -8.88 1.16 4.34
CA THR A 52 -8.27 0.67 5.58
C THR A 52 -8.45 -0.82 5.71
N THR A 53 -7.35 -1.55 5.71
CA THR A 53 -7.37 -2.99 6.00
C THR A 53 -6.11 -3.37 6.77
N PRO A 54 -6.19 -4.20 7.83
CA PRO A 54 -5.00 -4.71 8.49
C PRO A 54 -4.09 -5.46 7.53
N VAL A 55 -2.79 -5.20 7.63
CA VAL A 55 -1.74 -5.90 6.85
C VAL A 55 -1.47 -7.25 7.50
N ARG A 56 -1.53 -8.31 6.71
CA ARG A 56 -1.12 -9.66 7.10
C ARG A 56 0.33 -9.93 6.80
N ARG A 57 0.80 -9.51 5.62
CA ARG A 57 2.14 -9.81 5.15
C ARG A 57 2.62 -8.76 4.15
N VAL A 58 3.89 -8.39 4.26
CA VAL A 58 4.60 -7.62 3.23
C VAL A 58 5.51 -8.60 2.48
N LEU A 59 5.32 -8.71 1.17
CA LEU A 59 5.86 -9.76 0.29
C LEU A 59 7.02 -9.26 -0.58
N SER A 60 7.73 -8.22 -0.14
CA SER A 60 8.68 -7.49 -1.00
C SER A 60 10.12 -7.77 -0.59
N GLU A 61 11.01 -7.82 -1.56
CA GLU A 61 12.45 -7.93 -1.34
C GLU A 61 13.09 -6.54 -1.18
N PHE A 62 14.25 -6.49 -0.54
CA PHE A 62 15.02 -5.26 -0.41
C PHE A 62 15.39 -4.70 -1.79
N GLY A 63 15.12 -3.40 -2.02
CA GLY A 63 15.47 -2.69 -3.26
C GLY A 63 14.44 -2.77 -4.39
N ALA A 64 13.31 -3.46 -4.20
CA ALA A 64 12.28 -3.55 -5.22
C ALA A 64 11.52 -2.22 -5.40
N PRO A 65 11.25 -1.79 -6.65
CA PRO A 65 10.48 -0.58 -6.94
C PRO A 65 8.99 -0.70 -6.57
N ASP A 66 8.51 -1.93 -6.45
CA ASP A 66 7.17 -2.30 -6.08
C ASP A 66 7.19 -3.04 -4.76
N ILE A 67 6.25 -2.71 -3.87
CA ILE A 67 5.95 -3.51 -2.69
C ILE A 67 4.61 -4.23 -2.84
N TYR A 68 4.59 -5.49 -2.44
CA TYR A 68 3.40 -6.33 -2.42
C TYR A 68 2.92 -6.45 -0.98
N VAL A 69 1.67 -6.07 -0.74
CA VAL A 69 1.06 -6.04 0.59
C VAL A 69 -0.17 -6.92 0.57
N GLU A 70 -0.14 -7.98 1.36
CA GLU A 70 -1.31 -8.78 1.67
C GLU A 70 -2.00 -8.21 2.91
N THR A 71 -3.29 -7.99 2.76
CA THR A 71 -4.19 -7.55 3.83
C THR A 71 -5.24 -8.62 4.09
N ASP A 72 -6.07 -8.44 5.12
CA ASP A 72 -7.16 -9.38 5.40
C ASP A 72 -8.08 -9.60 4.19
N ASN A 73 -8.33 -8.57 3.38
CA ASN A 73 -9.30 -8.62 2.29
C ASN A 73 -8.70 -8.71 0.90
N SER A 74 -7.43 -8.37 0.69
CA SER A 74 -6.90 -8.18 -0.66
C SER A 74 -5.38 -8.18 -0.69
N VAL A 75 -4.82 -8.42 -1.87
CA VAL A 75 -3.40 -8.18 -2.14
C VAL A 75 -3.26 -6.96 -3.03
N TYR A 76 -2.39 -6.04 -2.62
CA TYR A 76 -2.07 -4.83 -3.34
C TYR A 76 -0.61 -4.86 -3.81
N ARG A 77 -0.38 -4.37 -5.02
CA ARG A 77 0.93 -3.89 -5.48
C ARG A 77 0.97 -2.38 -5.32
N LEU A 78 1.94 -1.86 -4.57
CA LEU A 78 2.18 -0.44 -4.38
C LEU A 78 3.50 -0.08 -5.06
N ARG A 79 3.45 0.88 -5.99
CA ARG A 79 4.63 1.45 -6.62
C ARG A 79 4.86 2.86 -6.10
N PHE A 80 5.98 3.09 -5.43
CA PHE A 80 6.32 4.42 -4.94
C PHE A 80 6.63 5.36 -6.11
N ARG A 81 6.02 6.54 -6.11
CA ARG A 81 6.24 7.58 -7.12
C ARG A 81 7.11 8.68 -6.52
N SER A 82 8.41 8.41 -6.36
CA SER A 82 9.53 9.36 -6.18
C SER A 82 10.77 8.55 -5.79
N ALA A 83 11.92 8.83 -6.42
CA ALA A 83 13.19 8.15 -6.10
C ALA A 83 13.75 8.55 -4.71
N SER A 84 13.39 9.71 -4.17
CA SER A 84 13.86 10.18 -2.86
C SER A 84 13.02 9.71 -1.68
N SER A 85 11.70 9.52 -1.86
CA SER A 85 10.78 9.30 -0.74
C SER A 85 10.75 7.86 -0.21
N ALA A 86 11.17 6.88 -1.00
CA ALA A 86 11.24 5.48 -0.56
C ALA A 86 12.44 5.24 0.38
N GLU A 87 13.63 5.74 0.00
CA GLU A 87 14.81 5.70 0.88
C GLU A 87 14.60 6.52 2.16
N GLU A 88 13.96 7.68 2.07
CA GLU A 88 13.64 8.52 3.23
C GLU A 88 12.66 7.83 4.19
N ALA A 89 11.63 7.15 3.67
CA ALA A 89 10.67 6.39 4.48
C ALA A 89 11.29 5.14 5.14
N ILE A 90 12.16 4.44 4.40
CA ILE A 90 12.90 3.28 4.93
C ILE A 90 13.90 3.75 6.00
N SER A 91 14.66 4.82 5.75
CA SER A 91 15.63 5.38 6.69
C SER A 91 14.97 5.94 7.95
N ALA A 92 13.78 6.55 7.85
CA ALA A 92 13.01 7.03 8.99
C ALA A 92 12.55 5.90 9.92
N THR A 93 12.25 4.72 9.37
CA THR A 93 11.82 3.56 10.16
C THR A 93 12.98 2.92 10.93
N VAL A 94 14.17 2.86 10.33
CA VAL A 94 15.39 2.30 10.94
C VAL A 94 15.93 3.18 12.07
N ARG A 95 15.69 4.50 12.05
CA ARG A 95 16.13 5.43 13.12
C ARG A 95 15.24 5.43 14.36
N SER A 96 14.10 4.76 14.33
CA SER A 96 13.09 4.76 15.41
C SER A 96 13.00 3.45 16.20
N GLY A 97 13.93 2.52 16.01
CA GLY A 97 14.12 1.31 16.82
C GLY A 97 15.50 1.31 17.47
#